data_AF-A0A8S1EKL2-F1
#
_entry.id   AF-A0A8S1EKL2-F1
#
_cell.length_a   1.000
_cell.length_b   1.000
_cell.length_c   1.000
_cell.angle_alpha   90.00
_cell.angle_beta   90.00
_cell.angle_gamma   90.00
#
_symmetry.space_group_name_H-M   'P 1'
#
loop_
_entity.id
_entity.type
_entity.pdbx_description
1 polymer ?
#
loop_
_entity_poly.entity_id
_entity_poly.type
_entity_poly.pdbx_seq_one_letter_code
_entity_poly.pdbx_strand_id
1 'polypeptide(L)'
;MAAYALYRSTTLGQALEQTLTDMEEEGLIPKNLSAKVLNQFDKSMNKAISRIPREKIQFCAEKLITYRYCDNVWTFILNDIGIKDPHRSFDHPIDKLKIVACDGRQNVMLANTGLASGSQAPVKRNANDDDSD
;
A
#
# COMPACT_ATOMS: atom_id res chain seq x y z
N MET A 1 -0.40 8.00 -9.34
CA MET A 1 -0.27 6.73 -8.60
C MET A 1 -0.48 7.05 -7.13
N ALA A 2 -1.61 6.65 -6.55
CA ALA A 2 -1.80 6.71 -5.11
C ALA A 2 -1.08 5.51 -4.50
N ALA A 3 -0.03 5.75 -3.73
CA ALA A 3 0.68 4.72 -2.99
C ALA A 3 0.18 4.75 -1.54
N TYR A 4 0.02 3.60 -0.89
CA TYR A 4 -0.39 3.58 0.51
C TYR A 4 0.72 4.14 1.40
N ALA A 5 0.40 5.19 2.16
CA ALA A 5 1.25 5.68 3.24
C ALA A 5 1.21 4.79 4.50
N LEU A 6 0.47 3.67 4.45
CA LEU A 6 0.37 2.69 5.54
C LEU A 6 1.76 2.25 6.04
N TYR A 7 2.73 2.10 5.14
CA TYR A 7 4.05 1.60 5.50
C TYR A 7 4.94 2.63 6.22
N ARG A 8 4.52 3.90 6.34
CA ARG A 8 5.26 4.89 7.12
C ARG A 8 5.25 4.57 8.62
N SER A 9 4.21 3.90 9.13
CA SER A 9 4.16 3.47 10.53
C SER A 9 4.94 2.19 10.83
N THR A 10 5.67 1.64 9.85
CA THR A 10 6.59 0.52 10.10
C THR A 10 7.89 1.05 10.71
N THR A 11 8.69 0.19 11.34
CA THR A 11 9.99 0.58 11.92
C THR A 11 10.88 1.31 10.91
N LEU A 12 10.91 0.84 9.65
CA LEU A 12 11.67 1.49 8.59
C LEU A 12 11.11 2.88 8.23
N GLY A 13 9.79 2.98 8.12
CA GLY A 13 9.12 4.25 7.82
C GLY A 13 9.31 5.29 8.92
N GLN A 14 9.17 4.88 10.19
CA GLN A 14 9.37 5.74 11.35
C GLN A 14 10.81 6.19 11.48
N ALA A 15 11.78 5.31 11.25
CA ALA A 15 13.19 5.69 11.26
C ALA A 15 13.49 6.75 10.19
N LEU A 16 12.97 6.57 8.98
CA LEU A 16 13.11 7.56 7.90
C LEU A 16 12.45 8.90 8.26
N GLU A 17 11.23 8.88 8.78
CA GLU A 17 10.49 10.09 9.17
C GLU A 17 11.21 10.85 10.29
N GLN A 18 11.76 10.13 11.28
CA GLN A 18 12.56 10.73 12.33
C GLN A 18 13.81 11.40 11.76
N THR A 19 14.60 10.70 10.93
CA THR A 19 15.80 11.28 10.31
C THR A 19 15.48 12.52 9.46
N LEU A 20 14.38 12.51 8.71
CA LEU A 20 13.95 13.67 7.94
C LEU A 20 13.54 14.84 8.84
N THR A 21 12.88 14.55 9.96
CA THR A 21 12.50 15.56 10.97
C THR A 21 13.74 16.19 11.58
N ASP A 22 14.73 15.39 11.98
CA ASP A 22 15.98 15.89 12.55
C ASP A 22 16.71 16.81 11.55
N MET A 23 16.78 16.41 10.26
CA MET A 23 17.38 17.24 9.20
C MET A 23 16.61 18.53 8.92
N GLU A 24 15.28 18.54 9.09
CA GLU A 24 14.46 19.76 8.98
C GLU A 24 14.74 20.71 10.15
N GLU A 25 14.83 20.18 11.37
CA GLU A 25 15.11 20.96 12.59
C GLU A 25 16.50 21.60 12.57
N GLU A 26 17.49 20.89 12.04
CA GLU A 26 18.85 21.42 11.82
C GLU A 26 18.94 22.39 10.62
N GLY A 27 17.87 22.53 9.83
CA GLY A 27 17.84 23.40 8.65
C GLY A 27 18.65 22.87 7.46
N LEU A 28 19.04 21.58 7.48
CA LEU A 28 19.77 20.93 6.39
C LEU A 28 18.90 20.73 5.14
N ILE A 29 17.61 20.49 5.34
CA ILE A 29 16.64 20.30 4.24
C ILE A 29 15.37 21.13 4.48
N PRO A 30 14.72 21.63 3.42
CA PRO A 30 13.42 22.27 3.54
C PRO A 30 12.30 21.23 3.71
N LYS A 31 11.24 21.58 4.45
CA LYS A 31 10.05 20.73 4.68
C LYS A 31 9.44 20.15 3.39
N ASN A 32 9.43 20.95 2.33
CA ASN A 32 8.93 20.52 1.02
C ASN A 32 9.73 19.37 0.41
N LEU A 33 11.03 19.25 0.71
CA LEU A 33 11.87 18.16 0.22
C LEU A 33 11.60 16.87 1.00
N SER A 34 11.50 16.93 2.32
CA SER A 34 11.13 15.79 3.16
C SER A 34 9.79 15.16 2.75
N ALA A 35 8.76 15.98 2.50
CA ALA A 35 7.49 15.50 1.98
C ALA A 35 7.62 14.77 0.62
N LYS A 36 8.52 15.23 -0.27
CA LYS A 36 8.83 14.54 -1.53
C LYS A 36 9.53 13.21 -1.29
N VAL A 37 10.45 13.14 -0.33
CA VAL A 37 11.14 11.89 0.04
C VAL A 37 10.14 10.86 0.59
N LEU A 38 9.25 11.26 1.50
CA LEU A 38 8.21 10.37 2.03
C LEU A 38 7.24 9.88 0.94
N ASN A 39 6.85 10.76 0.02
CA ASN A 39 6.03 10.35 -1.14
C ASN A 39 6.77 9.37 -2.06
N GLN A 40 8.09 9.50 -2.19
CA GLN A 40 8.90 8.56 -2.96
C GLN A 40 9.07 7.23 -2.21
N PHE A 41 9.22 7.27 -0.88
CA PHE A 41 9.23 6.10 -0.03
C PHE A 41 7.96 5.27 -0.21
N ASP A 42 6.78 5.90 -0.15
CA ASP A 42 5.51 5.19 -0.33
C ASP A 42 5.48 4.42 -1.66
N LYS A 43 5.86 5.07 -2.77
CA LYS A 43 5.90 4.45 -4.10
C LYS A 43 6.88 3.26 -4.13
N SER A 44 8.10 3.46 -3.62
CA SER A 44 9.15 2.44 -3.61
C SER A 44 8.74 1.24 -2.76
N MET A 45 8.16 1.48 -1.59
CA MET A 45 7.76 0.43 -0.64
C MET A 45 6.61 -0.43 -1.19
N ASN A 46 5.56 0.22 -1.72
CA ASN A 46 4.44 -0.50 -2.34
C ASN A 46 4.91 -1.37 -3.53
N LYS A 47 5.84 -0.84 -4.35
CA LYS A 47 6.45 -1.59 -5.46
C LYS A 47 7.31 -2.75 -4.96
N ALA A 48 8.12 -2.56 -3.93
CA ALA A 48 8.97 -3.61 -3.38
C ALA A 48 8.12 -4.76 -2.82
N ILE A 49 7.11 -4.45 -2.00
CA ILE A 49 6.24 -5.45 -1.36
C ILE A 49 5.46 -6.26 -2.41
N SER A 50 4.99 -5.62 -3.50
CA SER A 50 4.30 -6.36 -4.57
C SER A 50 5.15 -7.43 -5.26
N ARG A 51 6.48 -7.34 -5.14
CA ARG A 51 7.46 -8.28 -5.73
C ARG A 51 7.93 -9.34 -4.75
N ILE A 52 7.66 -9.18 -3.45
CA ILE A 52 8.05 -10.17 -2.45
C ILE A 52 7.22 -11.45 -2.70
N PRO A 53 7.85 -12.64 -2.74
CA PRO A 53 7.14 -13.90 -2.85
C PRO A 53 6.07 -14.02 -1.76
N ARG A 54 4.86 -14.41 -2.16
CA ARG A 54 3.73 -14.55 -1.23
C ARG A 54 3.81 -15.90 -0.53
N GLU A 55 4.76 -16.01 0.40
CA GLU A 55 4.80 -17.15 1.31
C GLU A 55 3.57 -17.09 2.23
N LYS A 56 2.88 -18.22 2.34
CA LYS A 56 1.64 -18.29 3.10
C LYS A 56 1.96 -18.47 4.57
N ILE A 57 1.92 -17.38 5.32
CA ILE A 57 1.90 -17.40 6.79
C ILE A 57 0.48 -17.74 7.24
N GLN A 58 0.35 -18.67 8.19
CA GLN A 58 -0.92 -18.98 8.85
C GLN A 58 -0.89 -18.46 10.27
N PHE A 59 -2.00 -17.92 10.76
CA PHE A 59 -2.13 -17.55 12.16
C PHE A 59 -3.51 -17.95 12.69
N CYS A 60 -3.57 -18.24 13.98
CA CYS A 60 -4.81 -18.50 14.71
C CYS A 60 -4.75 -17.67 16.00
N ALA A 61 -5.85 -17.01 16.36
CA ALA A 61 -5.96 -16.23 17.58
C ALA A 61 -7.09 -16.80 18.43
N GLU A 62 -6.89 -16.89 19.75
CA GLU A 62 -7.98 -17.32 20.65
C GLU A 62 -9.05 -16.26 20.78
N LYS A 63 -8.66 -14.97 20.72
CA LYS A 63 -9.59 -13.86 20.95
C LYS A 63 -9.39 -12.71 19.96
N LEU A 64 -10.47 -12.36 19.28
CA LEU A 64 -10.62 -11.05 18.62
C LEU A 64 -11.11 -10.04 19.66
N ILE A 65 -10.30 -9.01 19.95
CA ILE A 65 -10.62 -7.97 20.93
C ILE A 65 -11.56 -6.93 20.33
N THR A 66 -11.19 -6.40 19.16
CA THR A 66 -12.01 -5.41 18.44
C THR A 66 -11.65 -5.41 16.97
N TYR A 67 -12.60 -4.98 16.14
CA TYR A 67 -12.41 -4.76 14.72
C TYR A 67 -13.06 -3.44 14.29
N ARG A 68 -12.54 -2.84 13.23
CA ARG A 68 -13.09 -1.63 12.61
C ARG A 68 -12.89 -1.69 11.10
N TYR A 69 -13.91 -1.28 10.36
CA TYR A 69 -13.81 -1.00 8.94
C TYR A 69 -14.22 0.45 8.69
N CYS A 70 -13.31 1.25 8.14
CA CYS A 70 -13.54 2.64 7.78
C CYS A 70 -12.63 2.98 6.59
N ASP A 71 -13.12 3.76 5.63
CA ASP A 71 -12.35 4.23 4.47
C ASP A 71 -11.61 3.13 3.69
N ASN A 72 -12.24 1.96 3.55
CA ASN A 72 -11.65 0.77 2.92
C ASN A 72 -10.40 0.21 3.62
N VAL A 73 -10.25 0.51 4.91
CA VAL A 73 -9.20 -0.01 5.77
C VAL A 73 -9.82 -0.85 6.88
N TRP A 74 -9.39 -2.10 6.96
CA TRP A 74 -9.67 -2.97 8.09
C TRP A 74 -8.63 -2.79 9.18
N THR A 75 -9.06 -2.73 10.43
CA THR A 75 -8.21 -2.81 11.61
C THR A 75 -8.73 -3.89 12.54
N PHE A 76 -7.87 -4.82 12.94
CA PHE A 76 -8.15 -5.86 13.94
C PHE A 76 -7.16 -5.74 15.09
N ILE A 77 -7.64 -6.00 16.31
CA ILE A 77 -6.79 -6.20 17.49
C ILE A 77 -7.12 -7.59 18.04
N LEU A 78 -6.12 -8.45 18.10
CA LEU A 78 -6.19 -9.85 18.51
C LEU A 78 -5.35 -10.05 19.76
N ASN A 79 -5.70 -11.06 20.56
CA ASN A 79 -4.87 -11.58 21.65
C ASN A 79 -4.60 -13.08 21.45
N ASP A 80 -3.52 -13.56 22.08
CA ASP A 80 -3.13 -14.97 22.14
C ASP A 80 -3.04 -15.60 20.73
N ILE A 81 -2.10 -15.09 19.93
CA ILE A 81 -1.95 -15.44 18.51
C ILE A 81 -0.82 -16.45 18.32
N GLY A 82 -1.16 -17.66 17.87
CA GLY A 82 -0.21 -18.63 17.34
C GLY A 82 0.06 -18.38 15.86
N ILE A 83 1.32 -18.12 15.50
CA ILE A 83 1.75 -17.96 14.10
C ILE A 83 2.51 -19.21 13.65
N LYS A 84 2.15 -19.74 12.48
CA LYS A 84 2.86 -20.80 11.76
C LYS A 84 3.49 -20.19 10.52
N ASP A 85 4.81 -20.06 10.57
CA ASP A 85 5.65 -19.56 9.48
C ASP A 85 6.64 -20.67 9.05
N PRO A 86 6.72 -21.03 7.76
CA PRO A 86 7.66 -22.05 7.28
C PRO A 86 9.14 -21.74 7.53
N HIS A 87 9.50 -20.46 7.59
CA HIS A 87 10.89 -20.00 7.71
C HIS A 87 11.26 -19.57 9.13
N ARG A 88 10.26 -19.43 10.01
CA ARG A 88 10.45 -18.93 11.36
C ARG A 88 9.56 -19.66 12.36
N SER A 89 10.16 -20.30 13.35
CA SER A 89 9.44 -20.80 14.51
C SER A 89 9.24 -19.68 15.54
N PHE A 90 8.06 -19.68 16.15
CA PHE A 90 7.75 -18.84 17.32
C PHE A 90 7.58 -19.77 18.52
N ASP A 91 8.41 -19.57 19.55
CA ASP A 91 8.42 -20.44 20.73
C ASP A 91 7.19 -20.23 21.62
N HIS A 92 6.58 -19.04 21.55
CA HIS A 92 5.43 -18.65 22.38
C HIS A 92 4.39 -17.91 21.52
N PRO A 93 3.10 -18.00 21.90
CA PRO A 93 2.05 -17.17 21.31
C PRO A 93 2.37 -15.68 21.46
N ILE A 94 1.93 -14.88 20.50
CA ILE A 94 2.01 -13.42 20.58
C ILE A 94 0.85 -12.95 21.43
N ASP A 95 1.13 -12.25 22.53
CA ASP A 95 0.11 -11.77 23.48
C ASP A 95 -0.92 -10.86 22.81
N LYS A 96 -0.47 -9.99 21.88
CA LYS A 96 -1.32 -9.01 21.20
C LYS A 96 -0.83 -8.67 19.81
N LEU A 97 -1.73 -8.70 18.83
CA LEU A 97 -1.44 -8.36 17.43
C LEU A 97 -2.45 -7.34 16.90
N LYS A 98 -1.93 -6.26 16.28
CA LYS A 98 -2.74 -5.30 15.52
C LYS A 98 -2.53 -5.54 14.03
N ILE A 99 -3.61 -5.83 13.31
CA ILE A 99 -3.59 -5.98 11.84
C ILE A 99 -4.26 -4.75 11.24
N VAL A 100 -3.59 -4.07 10.31
CA VAL A 100 -4.16 -3.00 9.50
C VAL A 100 -4.03 -3.40 8.04
N ALA A 101 -5.16 -3.49 7.33
CA ALA A 101 -5.21 -4.00 5.97
C ALA A 101 -6.01 -3.07 5.06
N CYS A 102 -5.35 -2.58 4.00
CA CYS A 102 -5.99 -1.83 2.90
C CYS A 102 -6.47 -2.79 1.81
N ASP A 103 -7.44 -2.35 1.00
CA ASP A 103 -7.94 -3.12 -0.14
C ASP A 103 -6.85 -3.35 -1.22
N GLY A 104 -6.37 -4.60 -1.32
CA GLY A 104 -5.35 -4.97 -2.31
C GLY A 104 -5.80 -4.94 -3.77
N ARG A 105 -7.11 -4.84 -4.05
CA ARG A 105 -7.65 -4.85 -5.43
C ARG A 105 -7.19 -3.64 -6.25
N GLN A 106 -6.96 -2.50 -5.59
CA GLN A 106 -6.43 -1.30 -6.26
C GLN A 106 -5.03 -1.53 -6.84
N ASN A 107 -4.24 -2.43 -6.25
CA ASN A 107 -2.89 -2.74 -6.74
C ASN A 107 -2.92 -3.79 -7.88
N VAL A 108 -3.88 -4.72 -7.86
CA VAL A 108 -4.02 -5.79 -8.87
C VAL A 108 -4.54 -5.25 -10.21
N MET A 109 -5.47 -4.29 -10.20
CA MET A 109 -5.92 -3.65 -11.45
C MET A 109 -4.82 -2.88 -12.17
N LEU A 110 -3.83 -2.36 -11.45
CA LEU A 110 -2.69 -1.62 -12.00
C LEU A 110 -1.56 -2.54 -12.48
N ALA A 111 -1.43 -3.74 -11.91
CA ALA A 111 -0.43 -4.73 -12.32
C ALA A 111 -0.81 -5.46 -13.62
N ASN A 112 -2.10 -5.62 -13.91
CA ASN A 112 -2.59 -6.25 -15.14
C ASN A 112 -2.59 -5.33 -16.36
N THR A 113 -2.45 -4.01 -16.18
CA THR A 113 -2.29 -3.05 -17.29
C THR A 113 -0.82 -2.91 -17.70
N GLY A 114 -0.23 -4.00 -18.19
CA GLY A 114 0.95 -3.92 -19.05
C GLY A 114 0.51 -3.45 -20.44
N LEU A 115 0.79 -2.17 -20.75
CA LEU A 115 0.55 -1.48 -22.03
C LEU A 115 -0.90 -1.21 -22.45
N ALA A 116 -1.27 0.06 -22.44
CA ALA A 116 -1.77 0.75 -23.64
C ALA A 116 -1.56 2.27 -23.49
N SER A 117 -0.38 2.73 -23.90
CA SER A 117 -0.18 4.10 -24.36
C SER A 117 -1.07 4.35 -25.60
N GLY A 118 -1.91 5.38 -25.53
CA GLY A 118 -2.42 6.18 -26.65
C GLY A 118 -3.03 5.49 -27.87
N SER A 119 -4.33 5.69 -28.08
CA SER A 119 -4.82 6.30 -29.33
C SER A 119 -6.25 6.81 -29.14
N GLN A 120 -6.48 8.10 -29.41
CA GLN A 120 -7.81 8.62 -29.66
C GLN A 120 -8.39 7.87 -30.86
N ALA A 121 -9.53 7.20 -30.71
CA ALA A 121 -10.34 6.84 -31.87
C ALA A 121 -10.89 8.14 -32.49
N PRO A 122 -10.73 8.39 -33.80
CA PRO A 122 -11.34 9.55 -34.42
C PRO A 122 -12.85 9.35 -34.46
N VAL A 123 -13.57 10.39 -34.06
CA VAL A 123 -15.03 10.51 -34.21
C VAL A 123 -15.36 10.36 -35.69
N LYS A 124 -16.03 9.27 -36.08
CA LYS A 124 -16.70 9.18 -37.38
C LYS A 124 -17.88 10.16 -37.35
N ARG A 125 -17.70 11.34 -37.93
CA ARG A 125 -18.84 12.17 -38.38
C ARG A 125 -19.54 11.39 -39.49
N ASN A 126 -20.76 10.94 -39.24
CA ASN A 126 -21.65 10.51 -40.33
C ASN A 126 -21.97 11.77 -41.15
N ALA A 127 -21.40 11.85 -42.35
CA ALA A 127 -21.91 12.70 -43.41
C ALA A 127 -22.61 11.77 -44.39
N ASN A 128 -23.89 11.52 -44.14
CA ASN A 128 -24.81 11.04 -45.16
C ASN A 128 -25.90 12.11 -45.23
N ASP A 129 -25.68 13.11 -46.06
CA ASP A 129 -26.70 13.97 -46.66
C ASP A 129 -26.08 14.46 -47.98
N ASP A 130 -25.96 13.55 -48.95
CA ASP A 130 -25.86 13.92 -50.37
C ASP A 130 -27.30 13.92 -50.91
N ASP A 131 -27.91 15.10 -50.88
CA ASP A 131 -29.06 15.44 -51.72
C ASP A 131 -28.57 15.46 -53.18
N SER A 132 -29.22 14.67 -54.03
CA SER A 132 -29.09 14.74 -55.48
C SER A 132 -30.50 14.82 -56.09
N ASP A 133 -30.90 16.05 -56.40
CA ASP A 133 -31.48 16.61 -57.65
C ASP A 133 -32.52 17.72 -57.35
#